data_AF-A0A9D8VF91-F1
#
_entry.id   AF-A0A9D8VF91-F1
#
_cell.length_a   1.000
_cell.length_b   1.000
_cell.length_c   1.000
_cell.angle_alpha   90.00
_cell.angle_beta   90.00
_cell.angle_gamma   90.00
#
_symmetry.space_group_name_H-M   'P 1'
#
loop_
_entity.id
_entity.type
_entity.pdbx_description
1 polymer ?
#
loop_
_entity_poly.entity_id
_entity_poly.type
_entity_poly.pdbx_seq_one_letter_code
_entity_poly.pdbx_strand_id
1 'polypeptide(L)'
;MSTGCASQETVATVQEIEVEGTVTVRGNEPFTAVILETPEGNWYKLELTTEQRSGMVNPSVQRVRGTVSLGDWNGRPFAVLTVGSLSRVMR
;
A
#
# COMPACT_ATOMS: atom_id res chain seq x y z
N MET A 1 26.18 34.91 11.64
CA MET A 1 25.36 34.00 12.47
C MET A 1 24.17 33.55 11.64
N SER A 2 24.25 32.38 11.01
CA SER A 2 23.10 31.70 10.43
C SER A 2 23.39 30.20 10.48
N THR A 3 23.14 29.61 11.63
CA THR A 3 23.12 28.15 11.77
C THR A 3 21.79 27.70 11.19
N GLY A 4 21.82 27.22 9.94
CA GLY A 4 20.65 26.67 9.26
C GLY A 4 20.08 25.51 10.07
N CYS A 5 18.76 25.47 10.21
CA CYS A 5 18.03 24.33 10.72
C CYS A 5 18.33 23.10 9.85
N ALA A 6 19.26 22.28 10.27
CA ALA A 6 19.30 20.89 9.89
C ALA A 6 18.25 20.15 10.73
N SER A 7 16.97 20.35 10.41
CA SER A 7 15.98 19.33 10.74
C SER A 7 16.30 18.17 9.82
N GLN A 8 17.14 17.29 10.32
CA GLN A 8 17.31 15.95 9.81
C GLN A 8 15.96 15.26 10.04
N GLU A 9 14.99 15.53 9.16
CA GLU A 9 13.75 14.76 9.10
C GLU A 9 14.19 13.31 8.95
N THR A 10 13.79 12.51 9.91
CA THR A 10 14.00 11.07 9.94
C THR A 10 13.28 10.46 8.74
N VAL A 11 13.90 10.54 7.56
CA VAL A 11 13.49 9.81 6.36
C VAL A 11 13.80 8.35 6.63
N ALA A 12 12.83 7.64 7.20
CA ALA A 12 12.62 6.19 7.21
C ALA A 12 11.97 5.72 8.52
N THR A 13 10.80 6.26 8.88
CA THR A 13 9.92 5.46 9.74
C THR A 13 9.21 4.48 8.84
N VAL A 14 9.86 3.34 8.61
CA VAL A 14 9.24 2.10 8.14
C VAL A 14 8.13 1.78 9.13
N GLN A 15 6.94 2.33 8.89
CA GLN A 15 5.82 2.22 9.83
C GLN A 15 4.99 1.02 9.38
N GLU A 16 4.92 0.02 10.26
CA GLU A 16 3.93 -1.03 10.12
C GLU A 16 2.55 -0.44 10.43
N ILE A 17 1.61 -0.60 9.52
CA ILE A 17 0.23 -0.16 9.67
C ILE A 17 -0.72 -1.32 9.41
N GLU A 18 -1.94 -1.17 9.91
CA GLU A 18 -3.07 -2.01 9.56
C GLU A 18 -4.16 -1.12 8.97
N VAL A 19 -4.64 -1.45 7.78
CA VAL A 19 -5.65 -0.69 7.05
C VAL A 19 -6.74 -1.61 6.52
N GLU A 20 -7.98 -1.14 6.56
CA GLU A 20 -9.13 -1.83 5.98
C GLU A 20 -9.61 -1.08 4.75
N GLY A 21 -9.91 -1.79 3.66
CA GLY A 21 -10.34 -1.16 2.43
C GLY A 21 -10.79 -2.13 1.36
N THR A 22 -11.25 -1.58 0.25
CA THR A 22 -11.59 -2.37 -0.94
C THR A 22 -10.33 -2.56 -1.77
N VAL A 23 -9.97 -3.82 -1.98
CA VAL A 23 -8.86 -4.22 -2.83
C VAL A 23 -9.36 -4.48 -4.25
N THR A 24 -8.76 -3.78 -5.21
CA THR A 24 -9.04 -3.88 -6.64
C THR A 24 -7.77 -4.08 -7.44
N VAL A 25 -7.86 -4.71 -8.61
CA VAL A 25 -6.78 -4.66 -9.61
C VAL A 25 -7.09 -3.51 -10.57
N ARG A 26 -6.13 -2.59 -10.74
CA ARG A 26 -6.24 -1.43 -11.64
C ARG A 26 -5.12 -1.44 -12.68
N GLY A 27 -5.40 -0.89 -13.85
CA GLY A 27 -4.49 -0.84 -14.99
C GLY A 27 -4.84 -1.86 -16.07
N ASN A 28 -4.05 -1.89 -17.14
CA ASN A 28 -4.17 -2.83 -18.25
C ASN A 28 -2.96 -3.76 -18.23
N GLU A 29 -3.14 -5.03 -18.59
CA GLU A 29 -2.01 -5.97 -18.68
C GLU A 29 -0.97 -5.47 -19.70
N PRO A 30 0.35 -5.64 -19.43
CA PRO A 30 0.98 -6.27 -18.25
C PRO A 30 1.16 -5.34 -17.04
N PHE A 31 0.70 -4.09 -17.11
CA PHE A 31 0.90 -3.03 -16.12
C PHE A 31 -0.26 -2.93 -15.11
N THR A 32 -0.65 -4.07 -14.53
CA THR A 32 -1.69 -4.09 -13.49
C THR A 32 -1.08 -3.95 -12.11
N ALA A 33 -1.74 -3.15 -11.25
CA ALA A 33 -1.39 -2.98 -9.84
C ALA A 33 -2.57 -3.38 -8.97
N VAL A 34 -2.27 -4.00 -7.81
CA VAL A 34 -3.27 -4.27 -6.79
C VAL A 34 -3.36 -3.06 -5.88
N ILE A 35 -4.53 -2.45 -5.79
CA ILE A 35 -4.77 -1.20 -5.09
C ILE A 35 -5.77 -1.44 -3.95
N LEU A 36 -5.43 -1.02 -2.74
CA LEU A 36 -6.36 -0.90 -1.62
C LEU A 36 -6.83 0.55 -1.53
N GLU A 37 -8.15 0.74 -1.55
CA GLU A 37 -8.81 2.02 -1.31
C GLU A 37 -9.54 1.99 0.03
N THR A 38 -9.14 2.86 0.96
CA THR A 38 -9.79 2.97 2.28
C THR A 38 -11.08 3.79 2.17
N PRO A 39 -12.02 3.66 3.12
CA PRO A 39 -13.24 4.48 3.15
C PRO A 39 -12.99 6.00 3.20
N GLU A 40 -11.84 6.41 3.73
CA GLU A 40 -11.42 7.81 3.84
C GLU A 40 -10.79 8.34 2.54
N GLY A 41 -10.68 7.51 1.50
CA GLY A 41 -10.14 7.88 0.19
C GLY A 41 -8.62 7.75 0.08
N ASN A 42 -7.94 7.08 1.01
CA ASN A 42 -6.51 6.79 0.90
C ASN A 42 -6.27 5.58 0.00
N TRP A 43 -5.27 5.66 -0.88
CA TRP A 43 -4.95 4.60 -1.82
C TRP A 43 -3.54 4.06 -1.58
N TYR A 44 -3.42 2.73 -1.53
CA TYR A 44 -2.15 2.03 -1.36
C TYR A 44 -1.95 1.02 -2.48
N LYS A 45 -0.75 0.99 -3.07
CA LYS A 45 -0.33 -0.06 -3.99
C LYS A 45 0.19 -1.23 -3.16
N LEU A 46 -0.47 -2.37 -3.25
CA LEU A 46 -0.11 -3.55 -2.51
C LEU A 46 1.00 -4.31 -3.24
N GLU A 47 2.10 -4.56 -2.53
CA GLU A 47 3.09 -5.55 -2.92
C GLU A 47 2.76 -6.87 -2.23
N LEU A 48 2.29 -7.82 -3.05
CA LEU A 48 1.86 -9.14 -2.62
C LEU A 48 2.82 -10.20 -3.15
N THR A 49 3.03 -11.27 -2.38
CA THR A 49 3.63 -12.48 -2.93
C THR A 49 2.70 -13.15 -3.95
N THR A 50 3.24 -14.06 -4.76
CA THR A 50 2.46 -14.82 -5.74
C THR A 50 1.33 -15.61 -5.08
N GLU A 51 1.59 -16.19 -3.90
CA GLU A 51 0.63 -16.97 -3.12
C GLU A 51 -0.51 -16.08 -2.60
N GLN A 52 -0.16 -14.93 -2.02
CA GLN A 52 -1.12 -13.95 -1.53
C GLN A 52 -2.01 -13.43 -2.67
N ARG A 53 -1.42 -13.14 -3.84
CA ARG A 53 -2.16 -12.68 -5.01
C ARG A 53 -3.09 -13.76 -5.57
N SER A 54 -2.66 -15.02 -5.60
CA SER A 54 -3.44 -16.12 -6.18
C SER A 54 -4.64 -16.52 -5.31
N GLY A 55 -4.54 -16.33 -3.99
CA GLY A 55 -5.64 -16.59 -3.05
C GLY A 55 -6.70 -15.47 -2.98
N MET A 56 -6.48 -14.36 -3.69
CA MET A 56 -7.34 -13.19 -3.60
C MET A 56 -8.49 -13.23 -4.61
N VAL A 57 -9.70 -12.94 -4.13
CA VAL A 57 -10.85 -12.60 -4.97
C VAL A 57 -10.88 -11.09 -5.17
N ASN A 58 -11.06 -10.64 -6.40
CA ASN A 58 -11.06 -9.22 -6.75
C ASN A 58 -12.38 -8.85 -7.47
N PRO A 59 -13.11 -7.80 -7.05
CA PRO A 59 -12.86 -6.96 -5.87
C PRO A 59 -13.18 -7.67 -4.55
N SER A 60 -12.49 -7.29 -3.47
CA SER A 60 -12.83 -7.75 -2.10
C SER A 60 -12.48 -6.72 -1.02
N VAL A 61 -13.24 -6.71 0.07
CA VAL A 61 -12.90 -5.94 1.28
C VAL A 61 -11.92 -6.76 2.11
N GLN A 62 -10.76 -6.18 2.38
CA GLN A 62 -9.66 -6.83 3.09
C GLN A 62 -9.16 -5.92 4.21
N ARG A 63 -8.72 -6.53 5.30
CA ARG A 63 -7.84 -5.92 6.30
C ARG A 63 -6.42 -6.33 5.97
N VAL A 64 -5.54 -5.35 5.79
CA VAL A 64 -4.16 -5.55 5.34
C VAL A 64 -3.22 -4.95 6.36
N ARG A 65 -2.28 -5.76 6.85
CA ARG A 65 -1.19 -5.32 7.72
C ARG A 65 0.11 -5.41 6.95
N GLY A 66 0.90 -4.35 7.01
CA GLY A 66 2.13 -4.27 6.26
C GLY A 66 2.92 -3.01 6.53
N THR A 67 4.03 -2.89 5.83
CA THR A 67 4.94 -1.76 5.95
C THR A 67 4.69 -0.76 4.83
N VAL A 68 4.48 0.52 5.17
CA VAL A 68 4.37 1.58 4.16
C VAL A 68 5.73 2.13 3.78
N SER A 69 5.94 2.31 2.49
CA SER A 69 7.07 3.01 1.91
C SER A 69 6.62 3.91 0.76
N LEU A 70 7.46 4.89 0.42
CA LEU A 70 7.27 5.67 -0.80
C LEU A 70 7.87 4.89 -1.98
N GLY A 71 7.03 4.51 -2.94
CA GLY A 71 7.45 3.83 -4.15
C GLY A 71 6.96 4.54 -5.40
N ASP A 72 6.90 3.79 -6.51
CA ASP A 72 6.47 4.30 -7.81
C ASP A 72 5.25 3.54 -8.35
N TRP A 73 4.35 4.28 -8.99
CA TRP A 73 3.35 3.73 -9.89
C TRP A 73 3.20 4.61 -11.13
N ASN A 74 3.57 4.05 -12.29
CA ASN A 74 3.54 4.73 -13.59
C ASN A 74 4.38 6.03 -13.62
N GLY A 75 5.56 6.02 -13.00
CA GLY A 75 6.46 7.18 -12.98
C GLY A 75 6.02 8.28 -12.02
N ARG A 76 5.12 7.97 -11.09
CA ARG A 76 4.63 8.89 -10.06
C ARG A 76 4.89 8.30 -8.68
N PRO A 77 5.36 9.12 -7.72
CA PRO A 77 5.47 8.71 -6.32
C PRO A 77 4.11 8.22 -5.80
N PHE A 78 4.09 7.04 -5.18
CA PHE A 78 2.88 6.41 -4.67
C PHE A 78 3.15 5.69 -3.35
N ALA A 79 2.15 5.64 -2.47
CA ALA A 79 2.24 4.88 -1.22
C ALA A 79 2.19 3.39 -1.51
N VAL A 80 3.27 2.68 -1.21
CA VAL A 80 3.40 1.23 -1.40
C VAL A 80 3.31 0.55 -0.05
N LEU A 81 2.43 -0.44 0.04
CA LEU A 81 2.26 -1.27 1.24
C LEU A 81 2.80 -2.66 0.94
N THR A 82 3.97 -2.97 1.50
CA THR A 82 4.53 -4.33 1.47
C THR A 82 3.75 -5.18 2.47
N VAL A 83 3.00 -6.14 1.94
CA VAL A 83 1.97 -6.84 2.72
C VAL A 83 2.59 -7.96 3.56
N GLY A 84 2.50 -7.82 4.87
CA GLY A 84 2.86 -8.88 5.81
C GLY A 84 1.74 -9.91 5.95
N SER A 85 0.50 -9.44 6.16
CA SER A 85 -0.69 -10.29 6.21
C SER A 85 -1.92 -9.58 5.65
N LEU A 86 -2.87 -10.38 5.17
CA LEU A 86 -4.16 -9.89 4.73
C LEU A 86 -5.26 -10.90 5.10
N SER A 87 -6.44 -10.39 5.45
CA SER A 87 -7.59 -11.21 5.79
C SER A 87 -8.88 -10.58 5.26
N ARG A 88 -9.79 -11.43 4.80
CA ARG A 88 -11.08 -10.98 4.28
C ARG A 88 -11.94 -10.53 5.44
N VAL A 89 -12.52 -9.35 5.31
CA VAL A 89 -13.52 -8.87 6.28
C VAL A 89 -14.85 -9.55 5.93
N MET A 90 -15.29 -10.48 6.78
CA MET A 90 -16.63 -11.05 6.72
C MET A 90 -17.58 -10.06 7.42
N ARG A 91 -18.50 -9.47 6.66
CA ARG A 91 -19.62 -8.72 7.22
C ARG A 91 -20.82 -9.63 7.41
#